data_AF-A0A0F4GUD4-F1
#
_entry.id   AF-A0A0F4GUD4-F1
#
_cell.length_a   1.000
_cell.length_b   1.000
_cell.length_c   1.000
_cell.angle_alpha   90.00
_cell.angle_beta   90.00
_cell.angle_gamma   90.00
#
_symmetry.space_group_name_H-M   'P 1'
#
loop_
_entity.id
_entity.type
_entity.pdbx_description
1 polymer ?
#
loop_
_entity_poly.entity_id
_entity_poly.type
_entity_poly.pdbx_seq_one_letter_code
_entity_poly.pdbx_strand_id
1 'polypeptide(L)'
;MVNIRTLRSTSVALLPIPALATSKVDYLHRTLNATDVLNKQYYNHTSGLWQNFWWNSGAILSTIGDVALLCPDFKATAKDIFSNTLLGAKASNNGSFLNEYYDDEGWWAMGWIKAYDITGEVQYLHEAQSIHLDLLTSLTTHCHNGGNWWSKTRDSLPSISAQLYLAVTASLANRVSAFPRLPTTTNVPDYTALALSQADWLLSCGMRNENGTFNDGLSLSTCAPIGPVYSYNQGVILGALVELAHLTSNETYLDLATSIARAGIAALATPHGGILTEIDSEEGMDPTGAHFKGVFVRNLGYLNSKLGGVREFEHFLRENADSVWSEARDHQGSIGSFWQGPVMSLSASSQGSGIDCLVAAAGVKGRVVVHGGSR
;
A
#
# COMPACT_ATOMS: atom_id res chain seq x y z
N MET A 1 20.66 -73.76 13.69
CA MET A 1 20.25 -72.42 14.15
C MET A 1 20.90 -71.39 13.24
N VAL A 2 20.10 -70.45 12.72
CA VAL A 2 20.48 -69.27 11.89
C VAL A 2 20.84 -69.63 10.43
N ASN A 3 20.31 -69.02 9.36
CA ASN A 3 19.99 -67.61 9.16
C ASN A 3 18.84 -67.41 8.15
N ILE A 4 17.79 -66.67 8.54
CA ILE A 4 16.70 -66.22 7.67
C ILE A 4 17.21 -64.99 6.91
N ARG A 5 17.30 -65.08 5.57
CA ARG A 5 17.61 -63.92 4.72
C ARG A 5 16.44 -62.93 4.77
N THR A 6 16.72 -61.76 5.31
CA THR A 6 15.83 -60.59 5.36
C THR A 6 15.62 -60.05 3.95
N LEU A 7 14.38 -60.11 3.44
CA LEU A 7 13.96 -59.36 2.25
C LEU A 7 13.90 -57.87 2.63
N ARG A 8 14.80 -57.06 2.09
CA ARG A 8 14.72 -55.60 2.19
C ARG A 8 13.61 -55.11 1.26
N SER A 9 12.55 -54.56 1.84
CA SER A 9 11.57 -53.74 1.12
C SER A 9 12.26 -52.46 0.65
N THR A 10 12.42 -52.29 -0.65
CA THR A 10 12.80 -51.02 -1.26
C THR A 10 11.57 -50.11 -1.26
N SER A 11 11.47 -49.22 -0.27
CA SER A 11 10.55 -48.09 -0.31
C SER A 11 10.97 -47.16 -1.44
N VAL A 12 10.16 -47.10 -2.50
CA VAL A 12 10.28 -46.08 -3.54
C VAL A 12 9.87 -44.75 -2.90
N ALA A 13 10.84 -43.86 -2.67
CA ALA A 13 10.55 -42.50 -2.29
C ALA A 13 9.87 -41.80 -3.47
N LEU A 14 8.57 -41.50 -3.33
CA LEU A 14 7.88 -40.58 -4.23
C LEU A 14 8.51 -39.21 -4.05
N LEU A 15 9.25 -38.76 -5.06
CA LEU A 15 9.69 -37.38 -5.14
C LEU A 15 8.45 -36.48 -5.20
N PRO A 16 8.37 -35.41 -4.40
CA PRO A 16 7.26 -34.48 -4.46
C PRO A 16 7.20 -33.88 -5.87
N ILE A 17 6.03 -33.95 -6.49
CA ILE A 17 5.75 -33.26 -7.74
C ILE A 17 5.86 -31.76 -7.43
N PRO A 18 6.72 -30.98 -8.12
CA PRO A 18 6.78 -29.56 -7.90
C PRO A 18 5.39 -28.96 -8.16
N ALA A 19 4.85 -28.25 -7.18
CA ALA A 19 3.63 -27.50 -7.36
C ALA A 19 3.81 -26.54 -8.54
N LEU A 20 2.81 -26.47 -9.42
CA LEU A 20 2.85 -25.53 -10.54
C LEU A 20 2.89 -24.11 -9.97
N ALA A 21 3.82 -23.28 -10.48
CA ALA A 21 3.90 -21.88 -10.06
C ALA A 21 2.57 -21.16 -10.34
N THR A 22 2.07 -20.40 -9.35
CA THR A 22 0.84 -19.60 -9.48
C THR A 22 0.92 -18.67 -10.70
N SER A 23 -0.06 -18.75 -11.59
CA SER A 23 -0.09 -17.91 -12.79
C SER A 23 -0.65 -16.52 -12.49
N LYS A 24 -0.46 -15.57 -13.42
CA LYS A 24 -1.11 -14.25 -13.34
C LYS A 24 -2.64 -14.36 -13.25
N VAL A 25 -3.24 -15.30 -13.99
CA VAL A 25 -4.70 -15.50 -13.98
C VAL A 25 -5.17 -15.98 -12.61
N ASP A 26 -4.40 -16.86 -11.96
CA ASP A 26 -4.71 -17.32 -10.61
C ASP A 26 -4.69 -16.15 -9.62
N TYR A 27 -3.68 -15.29 -9.64
CA TYR A 27 -3.66 -14.11 -8.77
C TYR A 27 -4.84 -13.16 -9.05
N LEU A 28 -5.23 -12.94 -10.30
CA LEU A 28 -6.41 -12.13 -10.62
C LEU A 28 -7.71 -12.73 -10.05
N HIS A 29 -7.89 -14.05 -10.15
CA HIS A 29 -9.03 -14.74 -9.53
C HIS A 29 -9.00 -14.63 -8.00
N ARG A 30 -7.83 -14.81 -7.38
CA ARG A 30 -7.63 -14.65 -5.93
C ARG A 30 -7.98 -13.23 -5.48
N THR A 31 -7.53 -12.22 -6.22
CA THR A 31 -7.83 -10.80 -5.99
C THR A 31 -9.33 -10.53 -6.03
N LEU A 32 -10.03 -10.97 -7.07
CA LEU A 32 -11.49 -10.77 -7.18
C LEU A 32 -12.24 -11.48 -6.05
N ASN A 33 -11.85 -12.71 -5.71
CA ASN A 33 -12.46 -13.45 -4.59
C ASN A 33 -12.27 -12.72 -3.25
N ALA A 34 -11.05 -12.30 -2.94
CA ALA A 34 -10.76 -11.57 -1.72
C ALA A 34 -11.46 -10.20 -1.67
N THR A 35 -11.62 -9.54 -2.82
CA THR A 35 -12.36 -8.26 -2.95
C THR A 35 -13.86 -8.46 -2.72
N ASP A 36 -14.42 -9.55 -3.21
CA ASP A 36 -15.79 -9.97 -2.93
C ASP A 36 -16.02 -10.18 -1.44
N VAL A 37 -15.10 -10.86 -0.74
CA VAL A 37 -15.15 -11.04 0.72
C VAL A 37 -15.07 -9.69 1.44
N LEU A 38 -14.13 -8.82 1.05
CA LEU A 38 -13.99 -7.48 1.62
C LEU A 38 -15.31 -6.71 1.59
N ASN A 39 -15.92 -6.64 0.40
CA ASN A 39 -17.13 -5.84 0.20
C ASN A 39 -18.36 -6.48 0.84
N LYS A 40 -18.50 -7.81 0.81
CA LYS A 40 -19.64 -8.51 1.42
C LYS A 40 -19.60 -8.48 2.94
N GLN A 41 -18.42 -8.60 3.56
CA GLN A 41 -18.31 -8.71 5.01
C GLN A 41 -18.14 -7.37 5.70
N TYR A 42 -17.41 -6.42 5.09
CA TYR A 42 -16.97 -5.22 5.80
C TYR A 42 -17.53 -3.91 5.25
N TYR A 43 -17.99 -3.85 4.00
CA TYR A 43 -18.47 -2.58 3.45
C TYR A 43 -19.87 -2.23 3.96
N ASN A 44 -19.99 -1.09 4.63
CA ASN A 44 -21.26 -0.57 5.11
C ASN A 44 -21.81 0.45 4.10
N HIS A 45 -22.82 0.05 3.33
CA HIS A 45 -23.43 0.88 2.30
C HIS A 45 -24.01 2.21 2.82
N THR A 46 -24.45 2.28 4.08
CA THR A 46 -24.97 3.52 4.68
C THR A 46 -23.87 4.53 4.92
N SER A 47 -22.74 4.09 5.49
CA SER A 47 -21.61 4.98 5.81
C SER A 47 -20.62 5.12 4.66
N GLY A 48 -20.64 4.23 3.67
CA GLY A 48 -19.61 4.17 2.63
C GLY A 48 -18.21 3.76 3.13
N LEU A 49 -18.11 3.18 4.34
CA LEU A 49 -16.87 2.80 5.00
C LEU A 49 -16.75 1.27 5.14
N TRP A 50 -15.52 0.76 5.16
CA TRP A 50 -15.23 -0.64 5.52
C TRP A 50 -15.02 -0.75 7.03
N GLN A 51 -15.86 -1.54 7.70
CA GLN A 51 -15.87 -1.76 9.15
C GLN A 51 -15.96 -0.46 9.97
N ASN A 52 -16.47 0.62 9.36
CA ASN A 52 -16.46 1.98 9.91
C ASN A 52 -15.06 2.51 10.32
N PHE A 53 -13.99 1.92 9.80
CA PHE A 53 -12.63 2.43 10.01
C PHE A 53 -12.36 3.57 9.05
N TRP A 54 -12.02 4.74 9.58
CA TRP A 54 -11.97 5.98 8.81
C TRP A 54 -10.82 5.99 7.78
N TRP A 55 -9.57 6.19 8.23
CA TRP A 55 -8.43 6.28 7.32
C TRP A 55 -8.17 4.97 6.57
N ASN A 56 -8.43 3.82 7.21
CA ASN A 56 -8.35 2.52 6.55
C ASN A 56 -9.29 2.43 5.35
N SER A 57 -10.47 3.06 5.40
CA SER A 57 -11.37 3.12 4.25
C SER A 57 -10.79 3.95 3.11
N GLY A 58 -10.10 5.06 3.40
CA GLY A 58 -9.36 5.83 2.40
C GLY A 58 -8.23 5.01 1.75
N ALA A 59 -7.48 4.25 2.56
CA ALA A 59 -6.44 3.34 2.08
C ALA A 59 -7.01 2.17 1.25
N ILE A 60 -8.14 1.58 1.66
CA ILE A 60 -8.87 0.54 0.90
C ILE A 60 -9.43 1.09 -0.40
N LEU A 61 -9.83 2.37 -0.45
CA LEU A 61 -10.29 3.00 -1.69
C LEU A 61 -9.21 2.93 -2.79
N SER A 62 -7.95 3.09 -2.40
CA SER A 62 -6.81 2.87 -3.30
C SER A 62 -6.71 1.41 -3.76
N THR A 63 -6.89 0.43 -2.85
CA THR A 63 -6.97 -1.00 -3.18
C THR A 63 -8.05 -1.28 -4.21
N ILE A 64 -9.29 -0.78 -4.00
CA ILE A 64 -10.42 -0.93 -4.93
C ILE A 64 -10.06 -0.41 -6.32
N GLY A 65 -9.37 0.74 -6.39
CA GLY A 65 -8.88 1.28 -7.65
C GLY A 65 -7.83 0.42 -8.33
N ASP A 66 -6.89 -0.16 -7.58
CA ASP A 66 -5.88 -1.05 -8.16
C ASP A 66 -6.48 -2.39 -8.64
N VAL A 67 -7.49 -2.92 -7.93
CA VAL A 67 -8.28 -4.06 -8.43
C VAL A 67 -8.95 -3.69 -9.76
N ALA A 68 -9.59 -2.52 -9.83
CA ALA A 68 -10.26 -2.04 -11.05
C ALA A 68 -9.28 -1.78 -12.21
N LEU A 69 -8.03 -1.42 -11.91
CA LEU A 69 -6.98 -1.26 -12.92
C LEU A 69 -6.61 -2.59 -13.58
N LEU A 70 -6.48 -3.65 -12.78
CA LEU A 70 -6.08 -4.99 -13.26
C LEU A 70 -7.24 -5.85 -13.75
N CYS A 71 -8.46 -5.61 -13.26
CA CYS A 71 -9.65 -6.40 -13.55
C CYS A 71 -10.71 -5.51 -14.23
N PRO A 72 -10.75 -5.44 -15.57
CA PRO A 72 -11.67 -4.57 -16.30
C PRO A 72 -13.15 -4.78 -15.93
N ASP A 73 -13.57 -6.02 -15.67
CA ASP A 73 -14.95 -6.36 -15.32
C ASP A 73 -15.37 -5.81 -13.94
N PHE A 74 -14.40 -5.52 -13.06
CA PHE A 74 -14.67 -4.93 -11.74
C PHE A 74 -14.84 -3.40 -11.80
N LYS A 75 -14.49 -2.75 -12.91
CA LYS A 75 -14.52 -1.27 -13.01
C LYS A 75 -15.89 -0.66 -12.75
N ALA A 76 -16.97 -1.31 -13.18
CA ALA A 76 -18.32 -0.83 -12.91
C ALA A 76 -18.64 -0.84 -11.40
N THR A 77 -18.35 -1.96 -10.74
CA THR A 77 -18.50 -2.09 -9.29
C THR A 77 -17.63 -1.09 -8.52
N ALA A 78 -16.39 -0.87 -8.95
CA ALA A 78 -15.51 0.13 -8.35
C ALA A 78 -16.09 1.55 -8.46
N LYS A 79 -16.67 1.91 -9.61
CA LYS A 79 -17.35 3.21 -9.79
C LYS A 79 -18.52 3.39 -8.83
N ASP A 80 -19.35 2.36 -8.65
CA ASP A 80 -20.46 2.40 -7.71
C ASP A 80 -19.98 2.56 -6.26
N ILE A 81 -18.90 1.86 -5.90
CA ILE A 81 -18.24 1.99 -4.59
C ILE A 81 -17.71 3.42 -4.40
N PHE A 82 -16.95 3.97 -5.36
CA PHE A 82 -16.40 5.33 -5.26
C PHE A 82 -17.49 6.39 -5.08
N SER A 83 -18.57 6.29 -5.86
CA SER A 83 -19.70 7.20 -5.76
C SER A 83 -20.40 7.09 -4.40
N ASN A 84 -20.66 5.87 -3.93
CA ASN A 84 -21.30 5.65 -2.62
C ASN A 84 -20.41 6.10 -1.46
N THR A 85 -19.10 5.80 -1.49
CA THR A 85 -18.15 6.23 -0.49
C THR A 85 -18.03 7.76 -0.46
N LEU A 86 -18.01 8.42 -1.63
CA LEU A 86 -17.91 9.89 -1.70
C LEU A 86 -19.07 10.56 -0.96
N LEU A 87 -20.29 10.03 -1.10
CA LEU A 87 -21.48 10.57 -0.44
C LEU A 87 -21.58 10.10 1.02
N GLY A 88 -21.48 8.80 1.26
CA GLY A 88 -21.71 8.19 2.57
C GLY A 88 -20.64 8.55 3.59
N ALA A 89 -19.36 8.47 3.23
CA ALA A 89 -18.26 8.70 4.17
C ALA A 89 -18.20 10.18 4.54
N LYS A 90 -18.35 11.05 3.53
CA LYS A 90 -18.43 12.50 3.73
C LYS A 90 -19.60 12.88 4.62
N ALA A 91 -20.80 12.32 4.40
CA ALA A 91 -21.95 12.54 5.26
C ALA A 91 -21.73 12.05 6.70
N SER A 92 -21.05 10.91 6.87
CA SER A 92 -20.72 10.33 8.17
C SER A 92 -19.70 11.16 8.96
N ASN A 93 -18.97 12.06 8.31
CA ASN A 93 -17.99 12.96 8.92
C ASN A 93 -18.36 14.44 8.70
N ASN A 94 -19.60 14.80 9.03
CA ASN A 94 -20.11 16.18 9.02
C ASN A 94 -19.94 16.93 7.67
N GLY A 95 -19.97 16.20 6.56
CA GLY A 95 -19.84 16.77 5.23
C GLY A 95 -18.40 17.01 4.76
N SER A 96 -17.41 16.40 5.40
CA SER A 96 -15.98 16.60 5.10
C SER A 96 -15.16 15.31 5.12
N PHE A 97 -14.05 15.26 4.39
CA PHE A 97 -13.01 14.23 4.59
C PHE A 97 -11.90 14.68 5.55
N LEU A 98 -11.96 15.93 6.00
CA LEU A 98 -11.03 16.50 6.97
C LEU A 98 -11.36 16.04 8.38
N ASN A 99 -10.34 15.81 9.20
CA ASN A 99 -10.49 15.51 10.61
C ASN A 99 -9.30 16.08 11.41
N GLU A 100 -9.04 15.55 12.61
CA GLU A 100 -7.96 16.04 13.47
C GLU A 100 -6.55 15.61 13.00
N TYR A 101 -6.45 14.65 12.07
CA TYR A 101 -5.21 13.98 11.70
C TYR A 101 -4.89 14.13 10.21
N TYR A 102 -3.72 14.68 9.90
CA TYR A 102 -3.32 14.97 8.53
C TYR A 102 -2.96 13.72 7.72
N ASP A 103 -2.53 12.63 8.37
CA ASP A 103 -2.33 11.34 7.72
C ASP A 103 -3.65 10.68 7.31
N ASP A 104 -4.67 10.71 8.17
CA ASP A 104 -6.04 10.27 7.82
C ASP A 104 -6.54 10.96 6.54
N GLU A 105 -6.37 12.27 6.49
CA GLU A 105 -6.66 13.11 5.32
C GLU A 105 -5.83 12.68 4.09
N GLY A 106 -4.53 12.45 4.27
CA GLY A 106 -3.63 11.97 3.23
C GLY A 106 -4.07 10.64 2.61
N TRP A 107 -4.56 9.70 3.41
CA TRP A 107 -5.09 8.43 2.92
C TRP A 107 -6.33 8.61 2.04
N TRP A 108 -7.25 9.50 2.43
CA TRP A 108 -8.41 9.85 1.60
C TRP A 108 -8.00 10.54 0.30
N ALA A 109 -7.07 11.49 0.35
CA ALA A 109 -6.59 12.16 -0.85
C ALA A 109 -5.98 11.17 -1.86
N MET A 110 -5.14 10.23 -1.40
CA MET A 110 -4.61 9.18 -2.28
C MET A 110 -5.70 8.28 -2.87
N GLY A 111 -6.70 7.90 -2.07
CA GLY A 111 -7.87 7.16 -2.53
C GLY A 111 -8.65 7.89 -3.63
N TRP A 112 -8.87 9.20 -3.47
CA TRP A 112 -9.59 10.00 -4.45
C TRP A 112 -8.79 10.27 -5.73
N ILE A 113 -7.47 10.44 -5.61
CA ILE A 113 -6.58 10.50 -6.77
C ILE A 113 -6.66 9.19 -7.57
N LYS A 114 -6.63 8.04 -6.88
CA LYS A 114 -6.80 6.73 -7.53
C LYS A 114 -8.17 6.60 -8.19
N ALA A 115 -9.26 7.02 -7.52
CA ALA A 115 -10.59 7.00 -8.11
C ALA A 115 -10.66 7.86 -9.37
N TYR A 116 -10.02 9.03 -9.39
CA TYR A 116 -9.87 9.84 -10.60
C TYR A 116 -9.12 9.09 -11.71
N ASP A 117 -7.99 8.45 -11.40
CA ASP A 117 -7.21 7.68 -12.40
C ASP A 117 -8.01 6.55 -13.06
N ILE A 118 -8.97 5.96 -12.33
CA ILE A 118 -9.83 4.88 -12.84
C ILE A 118 -11.02 5.40 -13.63
N THR A 119 -11.62 6.52 -13.19
CA THR A 119 -12.93 6.98 -13.70
C THR A 119 -12.84 8.14 -14.67
N GLY A 120 -11.82 8.99 -14.55
CA GLY A 120 -11.73 10.29 -15.20
C GLY A 120 -12.68 11.35 -14.62
N GLU A 121 -13.42 11.06 -13.54
CA GLU A 121 -14.41 11.97 -12.97
C GLU A 121 -13.73 13.01 -12.08
N VAL A 122 -13.73 14.27 -12.55
CA VAL A 122 -12.98 15.37 -11.93
C VAL A 122 -13.35 15.66 -10.48
N GLN A 123 -14.55 15.28 -10.04
CA GLN A 123 -15.00 15.48 -8.66
C GLN A 123 -14.09 14.79 -7.63
N TYR A 124 -13.52 13.62 -7.96
CA TYR A 124 -12.58 12.93 -7.07
C TYR A 124 -11.26 13.69 -6.98
N LEU A 125 -10.76 14.22 -8.11
CA LEU A 125 -9.55 15.05 -8.10
C LEU A 125 -9.78 16.40 -7.39
N HIS A 126 -11.00 16.95 -7.44
CA HIS A 126 -11.36 18.14 -6.66
C HIS A 126 -11.38 17.85 -5.15
N GLU A 127 -11.85 16.68 -4.72
CA GLU A 127 -11.80 16.29 -3.31
C GLU A 127 -10.35 16.17 -2.82
N ALA A 128 -9.48 15.50 -3.60
CA ALA A 128 -8.05 15.42 -3.27
C ALA A 128 -7.37 16.80 -3.18
N GLN A 129 -7.70 17.73 -4.08
CA GLN A 129 -7.22 19.12 -4.00
C GLN A 129 -7.76 19.84 -2.76
N SER A 130 -9.03 19.65 -2.41
CA SER A 130 -9.62 20.23 -1.20
C SER A 130 -8.93 19.74 0.07
N ILE A 131 -8.62 18.44 0.14
CA ILE A 131 -7.87 17.86 1.25
C ILE A 131 -6.45 18.43 1.30
N HIS A 132 -5.77 18.52 0.15
CA HIS A 132 -4.41 19.06 0.10
C HIS A 132 -4.31 20.48 0.64
N LEU A 133 -5.31 21.33 0.42
CA LEU A 133 -5.35 22.68 0.99
C LEU A 133 -5.27 22.65 2.52
N ASP A 134 -5.86 21.65 3.16
CA ASP A 134 -5.74 21.48 4.61
C ASP A 134 -4.38 20.87 4.99
N LEU A 135 -3.87 19.89 4.23
CA LEU A 135 -2.53 19.34 4.45
C LEU A 135 -1.43 20.42 4.43
N LEU A 136 -1.59 21.51 3.67
CA LEU A 136 -0.67 22.66 3.71
C LEU A 136 -0.55 23.30 5.10
N THR A 137 -1.59 23.21 5.93
CA THR A 137 -1.60 23.78 7.28
C THR A 137 -0.78 22.97 8.29
N SER A 138 -0.38 21.75 7.92
CA SER A 138 0.54 20.90 8.70
C SER A 138 2.00 21.30 8.55
N LEU A 139 2.35 22.08 7.52
CA LEU A 139 3.74 22.35 7.16
C LEU A 139 4.46 23.24 8.18
N THR A 140 5.78 23.13 8.13
CA THR A 140 6.76 23.96 8.83
C THR A 140 6.78 23.73 10.33
N THR A 141 7.76 22.94 10.73
CA THR A 141 8.09 22.61 12.12
C THR A 141 9.44 23.23 12.46
N HIS A 142 9.82 23.23 13.73
CA HIS A 142 11.16 23.66 14.12
C HIS A 142 12.26 22.67 13.70
N CYS A 143 11.90 21.44 13.32
CA CYS A 143 12.85 20.45 12.84
C CYS A 143 13.27 20.73 11.40
N HIS A 144 14.48 21.27 11.26
CA HIS A 144 15.11 21.59 9.97
C HIS A 144 14.27 22.53 9.08
N ASN A 145 13.47 23.41 9.69
CA ASN A 145 12.62 24.39 9.00
C ASN A 145 11.65 23.78 7.98
N GLY A 146 11.15 22.56 8.23
CA GLY A 146 10.19 21.88 7.37
C GLY A 146 9.41 20.82 8.15
N GLY A 147 8.88 19.82 7.44
CA GLY A 147 8.11 18.72 8.03
C GLY A 147 6.63 19.02 8.22
N ASN A 148 5.92 17.99 8.64
CA ASN A 148 4.46 17.98 8.75
C ASN A 148 4.07 17.50 10.14
N TRP A 149 3.23 18.28 10.82
CA TRP A 149 2.56 17.83 12.03
C TRP A 149 1.66 16.64 11.75
N TRP A 150 1.55 15.72 12.72
CA TRP A 150 0.60 14.61 12.64
C TRP A 150 -0.85 15.06 12.67
N SER A 151 -1.14 15.95 13.61
CA SER A 151 -2.48 16.41 13.97
C SER A 151 -2.57 17.93 14.03
N LYS A 152 -3.79 18.48 14.08
CA LYS A 152 -4.01 19.92 14.25
C LYS A 152 -3.55 20.40 15.64
N THR A 153 -3.46 19.52 16.65
CA THR A 153 -2.87 19.80 17.97
C THR A 153 -1.35 19.94 17.96
N ARG A 154 -0.66 19.45 16.91
CA ARG A 154 0.79 19.64 16.69
C ARG A 154 1.66 19.05 17.81
N ASP A 155 1.41 17.80 18.19
CA ASP A 155 2.09 17.12 19.29
C ASP A 155 3.15 16.09 18.87
N SER A 156 3.28 15.81 17.57
CA SER A 156 4.19 14.79 17.05
C SER A 156 4.54 15.01 15.57
N LEU A 157 5.69 14.46 15.16
CA LEU A 157 6.25 14.55 13.80
C LEU A 157 6.56 13.16 13.22
N PRO A 158 5.53 12.34 12.95
CA PRO A 158 5.72 11.02 12.39
C PRO A 158 6.07 11.10 10.90
N SER A 159 6.79 10.08 10.44
CA SER A 159 7.16 9.87 9.05
C SER A 159 5.95 9.83 8.14
N ILE A 160 4.86 9.22 8.59
CA ILE A 160 3.69 8.97 7.75
C ILE A 160 3.05 10.26 7.24
N SER A 161 2.90 11.29 8.08
CA SER A 161 2.31 12.58 7.67
C SER A 161 3.16 13.28 6.62
N ALA A 162 4.49 13.27 6.80
CA ALA A 162 5.41 13.88 5.84
C ALA A 162 5.45 13.12 4.51
N GLN A 163 5.38 11.79 4.56
CA GLN A 163 5.38 10.92 3.38
C GLN A 163 4.07 11.00 2.61
N LEU A 164 2.91 11.01 3.29
CA LEU A 164 1.61 11.17 2.65
C LEU A 164 1.45 12.56 2.04
N TYR A 165 1.91 13.61 2.72
CA TYR A 165 1.96 14.95 2.13
C TYR A 165 2.75 14.94 0.82
N LEU A 166 3.92 14.31 0.80
CA LEU A 166 4.72 14.19 -0.43
C LEU A 166 4.00 13.39 -1.51
N ALA A 167 3.44 12.22 -1.15
CA ALA A 167 2.75 11.32 -2.08
C ALA A 167 1.55 12.03 -2.73
N VAL A 168 0.71 12.69 -1.94
CA VAL A 168 -0.44 13.47 -2.43
C VAL A 168 0.03 14.62 -3.31
N THR A 169 1.00 15.40 -2.87
CA THR A 169 1.48 16.59 -3.59
C THR A 169 2.11 16.22 -4.94
N ALA A 170 2.99 15.21 -4.98
CA ALA A 170 3.59 14.72 -6.22
C ALA A 170 2.54 14.12 -7.17
N SER A 171 1.58 13.38 -6.63
CA SER A 171 0.48 12.80 -7.43
C SER A 171 -0.41 13.88 -8.05
N LEU A 172 -0.74 14.93 -7.28
CA LEU A 172 -1.50 16.09 -7.79
C LEU A 172 -0.70 16.86 -8.84
N ALA A 173 0.61 17.05 -8.67
CA ALA A 173 1.46 17.72 -9.66
C ALA A 173 1.40 17.05 -11.05
N ASN A 174 1.38 15.71 -11.08
CA ASN A 174 1.28 14.93 -12.32
C ASN A 174 -0.11 14.98 -12.99
N ARG A 175 -1.16 15.41 -12.28
CA ARG A 175 -2.56 15.33 -12.75
C ARG A 175 -3.22 16.68 -12.97
N VAL A 176 -2.97 17.64 -12.08
CA VAL A 176 -3.63 18.96 -12.08
C VAL A 176 -3.03 19.89 -13.14
N SER A 177 -1.80 19.66 -13.59
CA SER A 177 -1.22 20.40 -14.73
C SER A 177 -2.02 20.21 -16.04
N ALA A 178 -2.90 19.20 -16.12
CA ALA A 178 -3.69 18.85 -17.30
C ALA A 178 -5.19 19.22 -17.25
N PHE A 179 -5.75 19.71 -16.12
CA PHE A 179 -7.22 19.80 -15.92
C PHE A 179 -7.72 21.01 -15.09
N PRO A 180 -9.04 21.34 -15.09
CA PRO A 180 -9.53 22.56 -14.49
C PRO A 180 -9.45 22.53 -12.97
N ARG A 181 -8.78 23.57 -12.48
CA ARG A 181 -8.63 24.05 -11.10
C ARG A 181 -9.94 23.98 -10.32
N LEU A 182 -9.87 23.89 -8.99
CA LEU A 182 -11.05 24.10 -8.14
C LEU A 182 -11.77 25.40 -8.56
N PRO A 183 -13.08 25.37 -8.85
CA PRO A 183 -13.82 26.52 -9.40
C PRO A 183 -13.76 27.79 -8.55
N THR A 184 -13.43 27.66 -7.26
CA THR A 184 -13.49 28.71 -6.25
C THR A 184 -12.12 29.21 -5.77
N THR A 185 -11.01 28.61 -6.22
CA THR A 185 -9.67 28.99 -5.77
C THR A 185 -8.97 29.86 -6.81
N THR A 186 -8.64 31.09 -6.45
CA THR A 186 -7.86 32.01 -7.30
C THR A 186 -6.35 31.72 -7.26
N ASN A 187 -5.87 31.07 -6.19
CA ASN A 187 -4.47 30.65 -6.01
C ASN A 187 -4.41 29.13 -5.89
N VAL A 188 -4.03 28.46 -6.99
CA VAL A 188 -3.74 27.01 -6.96
C VAL A 188 -2.32 26.84 -6.42
N PRO A 189 -2.10 25.93 -5.45
CA PRO A 189 -0.75 25.60 -4.99
C PRO A 189 0.14 25.18 -6.17
N ASP A 190 1.39 25.63 -6.19
CA ASP A 190 2.39 25.07 -7.09
C ASP A 190 2.80 23.70 -6.57
N TYR A 191 2.04 22.67 -6.96
CA TYR A 191 2.27 21.29 -6.50
C TYR A 191 3.68 20.80 -6.86
N THR A 192 4.25 21.23 -7.99
CA THR A 192 5.60 20.83 -8.38
C THR A 192 6.62 21.42 -7.41
N ALA A 193 6.56 22.73 -7.15
CA ALA A 193 7.48 23.37 -6.20
C ALA A 193 7.34 22.79 -4.79
N LEU A 194 6.11 22.53 -4.34
CA LEU A 194 5.84 21.93 -3.03
C LEU A 194 6.35 20.49 -2.93
N ALA A 195 6.15 19.65 -3.96
CA ALA A 195 6.62 18.28 -3.97
C ALA A 195 8.15 18.22 -3.92
N LEU A 196 8.85 19.07 -4.69
CA LEU A 196 10.31 19.14 -4.68
C LEU A 196 10.84 19.62 -3.34
N SER A 197 10.28 20.71 -2.79
CA SER A 197 10.68 21.23 -1.48
C SER A 197 10.47 20.21 -0.35
N GLN A 198 9.37 19.46 -0.40
CA GLN A 198 9.10 18.42 0.58
C GLN A 198 10.07 17.25 0.43
N ALA A 199 10.35 16.82 -0.81
CA ALA A 199 11.31 15.74 -1.06
C ALA A 199 12.69 16.11 -0.51
N ASP A 200 13.15 17.34 -0.76
CA ASP A 200 14.43 17.84 -0.27
C ASP A 200 14.50 17.81 1.26
N TRP A 201 13.44 18.26 1.95
CA TRP A 201 13.38 18.20 3.42
C TRP A 201 13.36 16.75 3.91
N LEU A 202 12.45 15.92 3.41
CA LEU A 202 12.24 14.55 3.91
C LEU A 202 13.48 13.67 3.73
N LEU A 203 14.23 13.88 2.65
CA LEU A 203 15.45 13.13 2.36
C LEU A 203 16.68 13.64 3.12
N SER A 204 16.62 14.82 3.74
CA SER A 204 17.73 15.44 4.48
C SER A 204 17.50 15.60 5.98
N CYS A 205 16.26 15.47 6.47
CA CYS A 205 15.89 15.71 7.88
C CYS A 205 16.37 14.63 8.86
N GLY A 206 17.05 13.59 8.40
CA GLY A 206 17.62 12.54 9.26
C GLY A 206 16.63 11.46 9.71
N MET A 207 15.41 11.45 9.16
CA MET A 207 14.38 10.46 9.48
C MET A 207 14.68 9.05 8.94
N ARG A 208 15.53 8.95 7.90
CA ARG A 208 16.08 7.71 7.37
C ARG A 208 17.37 7.36 8.12
N ASN A 209 17.39 6.21 8.79
CA ASN A 209 18.53 5.74 9.58
C ASN A 209 19.65 5.15 8.72
N GLU A 210 20.75 4.77 9.38
CA GLU A 210 21.95 4.19 8.77
C GLU A 210 21.70 2.88 8.02
N ASN A 211 20.65 2.11 8.39
CA ASN A 211 20.25 0.90 7.69
C ASN A 211 19.43 1.20 6.43
N GLY A 212 19.17 2.47 6.13
CA GLY A 212 18.44 2.90 4.95
C GLY A 212 16.92 2.81 5.07
N THR A 213 16.40 2.57 6.28
CA THR A 213 14.95 2.53 6.60
C THR A 213 14.52 3.83 7.28
N PHE A 214 13.26 4.21 7.13
CA PHE A 214 12.65 5.31 7.87
C PHE A 214 12.21 4.83 9.26
N ASN A 215 12.62 5.57 10.29
CA ASN A 215 12.05 5.46 11.63
C ASN A 215 10.61 5.99 11.65
N ASP A 216 9.92 5.86 12.77
CA ASP A 216 8.51 6.26 12.89
C ASP A 216 8.32 7.78 12.89
N GLY A 217 9.30 8.55 13.34
CA GLY A 217 9.23 10.01 13.30
C GLY A 217 10.48 10.71 13.80
N LEU A 218 10.32 12.00 14.10
CA LEU A 218 11.35 12.85 14.72
C LEU A 218 10.98 13.23 16.15
N SER A 219 11.98 13.27 17.01
CA SER A 219 11.86 13.84 18.36
C SER A 219 11.61 15.34 18.29
N LEU A 220 10.57 15.83 18.97
CA LEU A 220 10.30 17.27 19.08
C LEU A 220 11.42 18.03 19.80
N SER A 221 12.20 17.42 20.67
CA SER A 221 13.25 18.14 21.40
C SER A 221 14.59 18.16 20.67
N THR A 222 14.90 17.10 19.93
CA THR A 222 16.24 16.91 19.33
C THR A 222 16.25 16.88 17.81
N CYS A 223 15.09 16.71 17.19
CA CYS A 223 14.95 16.43 15.76
C CYS A 223 15.73 15.21 15.27
N ALA A 224 16.10 14.31 16.18
CA ALA A 224 16.67 13.01 15.85
C ALA A 224 15.57 12.00 15.47
N PRO A 225 15.86 11.00 14.63
CA PRO A 225 14.92 9.93 14.32
C PRO A 225 14.58 9.13 15.59
N ILE A 226 13.30 8.82 15.77
CA ILE A 226 12.79 8.05 16.90
C ILE A 226 11.76 7.02 16.46
N GLY A 227 11.53 6.03 17.32
CA GLY A 227 10.47 5.06 17.15
C GLY A 227 10.80 3.92 16.19
N PRO A 228 9.87 2.96 16.07
CA PRO A 228 10.04 1.73 15.31
C PRO A 228 10.19 1.92 13.80
N VAL A 229 10.55 0.85 13.10
CA VAL A 229 10.50 0.76 11.64
C VAL A 229 9.24 -0.03 11.27
N TYR A 230 8.26 0.65 10.70
CA TYR A 230 7.02 0.03 10.19
C TYR A 230 7.05 -0.06 8.66
N SER A 231 6.41 -1.10 8.10
CA SER A 231 6.47 -1.33 6.64
C SER A 231 5.83 -0.21 5.83
N TYR A 232 4.74 0.40 6.31
CA TYR A 232 4.05 1.48 5.60
C TYR A 232 4.91 2.74 5.41
N ASN A 233 5.76 3.11 6.38
CA ASN A 233 6.73 4.20 6.28
C ASN A 233 7.83 3.87 5.27
N GLN A 234 8.04 2.60 4.95
CA GLN A 234 8.94 2.20 3.86
C GLN A 234 8.21 2.13 2.53
N GLY A 235 6.87 2.02 2.54
CA GLY A 235 6.01 1.85 1.38
C GLY A 235 5.57 3.16 0.75
N VAL A 236 4.99 4.07 1.54
CA VAL A 236 4.44 5.35 1.02
C VAL A 236 5.52 6.14 0.29
N ILE A 237 6.74 6.18 0.86
CA ILE A 237 7.87 6.86 0.22
C ILE A 237 8.26 6.25 -1.14
N LEU A 238 8.06 4.94 -1.39
CA LEU A 238 8.31 4.35 -2.72
C LEU A 238 7.35 4.93 -3.75
N GLY A 239 6.05 4.98 -3.41
CA GLY A 239 5.02 5.54 -4.28
C GLY A 239 5.26 7.02 -4.57
N ALA A 240 5.61 7.79 -3.53
CA ALA A 240 5.96 9.19 -3.66
C ALA A 240 7.17 9.42 -4.60
N LEU A 241 8.24 8.63 -4.43
CA LEU A 241 9.43 8.70 -5.29
C LEU A 241 9.13 8.25 -6.74
N VAL A 242 8.21 7.32 -6.95
CA VAL A 242 7.73 6.95 -8.29
C VAL A 242 7.00 8.13 -8.96
N GLU A 243 6.13 8.82 -8.23
CA GLU A 243 5.43 10.01 -8.75
C GLU A 243 6.41 11.17 -9.01
N LEU A 244 7.43 11.35 -8.16
CA LEU A 244 8.51 12.34 -8.40
C LEU A 244 9.37 12.00 -9.62
N ALA A 245 9.73 10.73 -9.80
CA ALA A 245 10.45 10.28 -11.00
C ALA A 245 9.65 10.59 -12.26
N HIS A 246 8.32 10.39 -12.23
CA HIS A 246 7.44 10.74 -13.34
C HIS A 246 7.38 12.25 -13.57
N LEU A 247 7.20 13.03 -12.50
CA LEU A 247 7.06 14.49 -12.53
C LEU A 247 8.31 15.18 -13.09
N THR A 248 9.49 14.69 -12.71
CA THR A 248 10.78 15.32 -13.01
C THR A 248 11.55 14.68 -14.16
N SER A 249 11.11 13.49 -14.59
CA SER A 249 11.90 12.59 -15.46
C SER A 249 13.28 12.24 -14.88
N ASN A 250 13.46 12.32 -13.56
CA ASN A 250 14.72 11.99 -12.89
C ASN A 250 14.68 10.57 -12.32
N GLU A 251 15.39 9.64 -12.96
CA GLU A 251 15.45 8.23 -12.57
C GLU A 251 16.16 8.00 -11.23
N THR A 252 16.94 8.96 -10.70
CA THR A 252 17.60 8.78 -9.39
C THR A 252 16.61 8.60 -8.25
N TYR A 253 15.36 9.09 -8.41
CA TYR A 253 14.30 8.81 -7.45
C TYR A 253 13.90 7.33 -7.44
N LEU A 254 13.93 6.64 -8.60
CA LEU A 254 13.68 5.20 -8.69
C LEU A 254 14.84 4.39 -8.10
N ASP A 255 16.09 4.84 -8.27
CA ASP A 255 17.26 4.22 -7.63
C ASP A 255 17.16 4.31 -6.11
N LEU A 256 16.80 5.49 -5.59
CA LEU A 256 16.59 5.71 -4.16
C LEU A 256 15.43 4.85 -3.62
N ALA A 257 14.30 4.82 -4.32
CA ALA A 257 13.17 3.97 -3.96
C ALA A 257 13.58 2.48 -3.93
N THR A 258 14.37 2.04 -4.90
CA THR A 258 14.91 0.67 -4.94
C THR A 258 15.80 0.37 -3.72
N SER A 259 16.65 1.31 -3.31
CA SER A 259 17.47 1.18 -2.10
C SER A 259 16.61 1.09 -0.83
N ILE A 260 15.59 1.93 -0.71
CA ILE A 260 14.66 1.92 0.44
C ILE A 260 13.86 0.62 0.48
N ALA A 261 13.34 0.16 -0.67
CA ALA A 261 12.61 -1.10 -0.77
C ALA A 261 13.45 -2.29 -0.29
N ARG A 262 14.71 -2.38 -0.71
CA ARG A 262 15.65 -3.42 -0.25
C ARG A 262 15.92 -3.34 1.24
N ALA A 263 16.13 -2.14 1.78
CA ALA A 263 16.33 -1.94 3.21
C ALA A 263 15.10 -2.36 4.02
N GLY A 264 13.90 -1.99 3.56
CA GLY A 264 12.63 -2.39 4.18
C GLY A 264 12.43 -3.91 4.16
N ILE A 265 12.68 -4.57 3.02
CA ILE A 265 12.62 -6.04 2.92
C ILE A 265 13.63 -6.69 3.88
N ALA A 266 14.87 -6.22 3.91
CA ALA A 266 15.90 -6.76 4.78
C ALA A 266 15.57 -6.60 6.27
N ALA A 267 14.90 -5.50 6.65
CA ALA A 267 14.55 -5.23 8.04
C ALA A 267 13.28 -5.97 8.50
N LEU A 268 12.31 -6.20 7.61
CA LEU A 268 10.94 -6.58 8.00
C LEU A 268 10.47 -7.94 7.47
N ALA A 269 11.24 -8.63 6.64
CA ALA A 269 10.89 -9.96 6.15
C ALA A 269 11.49 -11.07 7.03
N THR A 270 10.78 -12.19 7.16
CA THR A 270 11.28 -13.34 7.93
C THR A 270 12.60 -13.90 7.37
N PRO A 271 13.52 -14.37 8.22
CA PRO A 271 14.72 -15.09 7.78
C PRO A 271 14.35 -16.33 6.95
N HIS A 272 15.10 -16.60 5.88
CA HIS A 272 14.97 -17.82 5.06
C HIS A 272 13.54 -18.14 4.54
N GLY A 273 12.84 -17.14 4.02
CA GLY A 273 11.50 -17.33 3.45
C GLY A 273 10.84 -16.03 2.99
N GLY A 274 11.30 -14.87 3.47
CA GLY A 274 11.02 -13.58 2.84
C GLY A 274 9.56 -13.11 2.97
N ILE A 275 8.80 -13.60 3.95
CA ILE A 275 7.43 -13.13 4.16
C ILE A 275 7.45 -11.89 5.05
N LEU A 276 6.80 -10.83 4.61
CA LEU A 276 6.74 -9.55 5.28
C LEU A 276 6.03 -9.69 6.64
N THR A 277 6.65 -9.13 7.67
CA THR A 277 6.15 -9.06 9.05
C THR A 277 6.01 -7.61 9.49
N GLU A 278 5.34 -7.42 10.62
CA GLU A 278 5.39 -6.18 11.39
C GLU A 278 6.00 -6.49 12.76
N ILE A 279 6.42 -5.44 13.44
CA ILE A 279 6.85 -5.51 14.84
C ILE A 279 5.69 -6.07 15.68
N ASP A 280 6.02 -6.95 16.62
CA ASP A 280 5.08 -7.62 17.54
C ASP A 280 3.95 -8.41 16.87
N SER A 281 4.16 -8.82 15.60
CA SER A 281 3.16 -9.54 14.80
C SER A 281 2.67 -10.87 15.38
N GLU A 282 3.45 -11.49 16.28
CA GLU A 282 3.15 -12.79 16.88
C GLU A 282 2.01 -12.75 17.92
N GLU A 283 1.69 -11.58 18.49
CA GLU A 283 0.61 -11.41 19.48
C GLU A 283 -0.75 -11.07 18.83
N GLY A 284 -0.77 -10.93 17.50
CA GLY A 284 -1.90 -10.41 16.75
C GLY A 284 -1.84 -8.88 16.64
N MET A 285 -2.21 -8.37 15.46
CA MET A 285 -2.17 -6.93 15.17
C MET A 285 -3.54 -6.30 15.38
N ASP A 286 -3.55 -5.05 15.82
CA ASP A 286 -4.75 -4.22 15.74
C ASP A 286 -5.06 -3.88 14.26
N PRO A 287 -6.25 -3.29 13.97
CA PRO A 287 -6.59 -2.91 12.60
C PRO A 287 -5.65 -1.86 11.97
N THR A 288 -4.87 -1.13 12.76
CA THR A 288 -3.90 -0.15 12.26
C THR A 288 -2.68 -0.87 11.70
N GLY A 289 -1.99 -1.65 12.53
CA GLY A 289 -0.82 -2.43 12.13
C GLY A 289 -1.13 -3.46 11.04
N ALA A 290 -2.34 -4.04 11.06
CA ALA A 290 -2.77 -5.01 10.06
C ALA A 290 -2.78 -4.48 8.61
N HIS A 291 -2.89 -3.15 8.43
CA HIS A 291 -2.94 -2.54 7.10
C HIS A 291 -1.55 -2.26 6.51
N PHE A 292 -0.53 -2.09 7.35
CA PHE A 292 0.74 -1.49 6.95
C PHE A 292 1.45 -2.25 5.82
N LYS A 293 1.48 -3.59 5.92
CA LYS A 293 2.10 -4.45 4.90
C LYS A 293 1.50 -4.28 3.51
N GLY A 294 0.19 -4.08 3.42
CA GLY A 294 -0.52 -3.80 2.18
C GLY A 294 -0.02 -2.55 1.48
N VAL A 295 0.15 -1.47 2.26
CA VAL A 295 0.73 -0.22 1.77
C VAL A 295 2.13 -0.44 1.21
N PHE A 296 2.98 -1.21 1.90
CA PHE A 296 4.32 -1.53 1.42
C PHE A 296 4.30 -2.27 0.08
N VAL A 297 3.61 -3.39 0.00
CA VAL A 297 3.61 -4.23 -1.22
C VAL A 297 2.92 -3.56 -2.40
N ARG A 298 1.89 -2.74 -2.16
CA ARG A 298 1.24 -1.92 -3.20
C ARG A 298 2.24 -1.00 -3.89
N ASN A 299 2.97 -0.22 -3.10
CA ASN A 299 3.93 0.75 -3.62
C ASN A 299 5.19 0.08 -4.18
N LEU A 300 5.61 -1.07 -3.63
CA LEU A 300 6.65 -1.91 -4.22
C LEU A 300 6.23 -2.41 -5.61
N GLY A 301 4.97 -2.80 -5.78
CA GLY A 301 4.39 -3.18 -7.07
C GLY A 301 4.45 -2.03 -8.09
N TYR A 302 4.12 -0.81 -7.67
CA TYR A 302 4.24 0.38 -8.53
C TYR A 302 5.69 0.64 -8.96
N LEU A 303 6.62 0.64 -8.01
CA LEU A 303 8.06 0.81 -8.28
C LEU A 303 8.55 -0.26 -9.25
N ASN A 304 8.26 -1.53 -8.97
CA ASN A 304 8.71 -2.65 -9.79
C ASN A 304 8.18 -2.58 -11.24
N SER A 305 6.95 -2.13 -11.42
CA SER A 305 6.35 -1.89 -12.73
C SER A 305 7.13 -0.82 -13.52
N LYS A 306 7.51 0.29 -12.87
CA LYS A 306 8.30 1.37 -13.47
C LYS A 306 9.73 0.96 -13.80
N LEU A 307 10.35 0.12 -12.98
CA LEU A 307 11.67 -0.46 -13.23
C LEU A 307 11.67 -1.53 -14.35
N GLY A 308 10.50 -1.88 -14.90
CA GLY A 308 10.37 -2.83 -15.98
C GLY A 308 10.33 -4.31 -15.56
N GLY A 309 10.43 -4.62 -14.26
CA GLY A 309 10.38 -5.97 -13.69
C GLY A 309 11.71 -6.43 -13.10
N VAL A 310 12.00 -6.04 -11.84
CA VAL A 310 13.15 -6.49 -11.06
C VAL A 310 12.83 -7.83 -10.41
N ARG A 311 13.51 -8.90 -10.86
CA ARG A 311 13.25 -10.29 -10.43
C ARG A 311 13.18 -10.49 -8.91
N GLU A 312 14.01 -9.77 -8.16
CA GLU A 312 14.04 -9.80 -6.69
C GLU A 312 12.67 -9.39 -6.11
N PHE A 313 12.13 -8.26 -6.56
CA PHE A 313 10.82 -7.77 -6.12
C PHE A 313 9.67 -8.62 -6.67
N GLU A 314 9.79 -9.12 -7.91
CA GLU A 314 8.82 -10.05 -8.49
C GLU A 314 8.69 -11.34 -7.67
N HIS A 315 9.81 -11.89 -7.23
CA HIS A 315 9.83 -13.06 -6.37
C HIS A 315 9.23 -12.74 -4.99
N PHE A 316 9.69 -11.68 -4.34
CA PHE A 316 9.19 -11.25 -3.04
C PHE A 316 7.66 -11.06 -3.02
N LEU A 317 7.10 -10.38 -4.02
CA LEU A 317 5.65 -10.15 -4.14
C LEU A 317 4.87 -11.46 -4.31
N ARG A 318 5.39 -12.42 -5.11
CA ARG A 318 4.73 -13.71 -5.33
C ARG A 318 4.76 -14.60 -4.10
N GLU A 319 5.90 -14.71 -3.43
CA GLU A 319 6.03 -15.52 -2.20
C GLU A 319 5.08 -14.99 -1.11
N ASN A 320 5.01 -13.67 -0.93
CA ASN A 320 4.08 -13.06 0.01
C ASN A 320 2.61 -13.30 -0.38
N ALA A 321 2.26 -13.18 -1.66
CA ALA A 321 0.90 -13.41 -2.14
C ALA A 321 0.47 -14.88 -2.04
N ASP A 322 1.39 -15.81 -2.26
CA ASP A 322 1.14 -17.24 -2.06
C ASP A 322 0.94 -17.56 -0.57
N SER A 323 1.80 -17.03 0.31
CA SER A 323 1.67 -17.19 1.78
C SER A 323 0.37 -16.56 2.31
N VAL A 324 -0.01 -15.37 1.84
CA VAL A 324 -1.31 -14.75 2.15
C VAL A 324 -2.47 -15.69 1.77
N TRP A 325 -2.37 -16.34 0.61
CA TRP A 325 -3.46 -17.17 0.11
C TRP A 325 -3.58 -18.53 0.78
N SER A 326 -2.45 -19.13 1.19
CA SER A 326 -2.41 -20.48 1.78
C SER A 326 -2.43 -20.47 3.31
N GLU A 327 -1.73 -19.53 3.95
CA GLU A 327 -1.51 -19.55 5.40
C GLU A 327 -2.38 -18.54 6.17
N ALA A 328 -2.65 -17.39 5.55
CA ALA A 328 -3.32 -16.27 6.22
C ALA A 328 -4.82 -16.19 5.94
N ARG A 329 -5.37 -17.10 5.13
CA ARG A 329 -6.78 -17.08 4.71
C ARG A 329 -7.59 -18.20 5.35
N ASP A 330 -8.72 -17.85 5.95
CA ASP A 330 -9.64 -18.84 6.53
C ASP A 330 -10.53 -19.53 5.47
N HIS A 331 -11.37 -20.45 5.94
CA HIS A 331 -12.33 -21.17 5.12
C HIS A 331 -13.50 -20.31 4.58
N GLN A 332 -13.75 -19.12 5.14
CA GLN A 332 -14.68 -18.13 4.60
C GLN A 332 -14.03 -17.26 3.51
N GLY A 333 -12.71 -17.31 3.36
CA GLY A 333 -11.95 -16.46 2.45
C GLY A 333 -11.48 -15.15 3.08
N SER A 334 -11.67 -14.95 4.38
CA SER A 334 -11.17 -13.78 5.10
C SER A 334 -9.68 -13.94 5.37
N ILE A 335 -8.92 -12.86 5.19
CA ILE A 335 -7.46 -12.80 5.26
C ILE A 335 -7.05 -12.09 6.53
N GLY A 336 -6.21 -12.76 7.32
CA GLY A 336 -5.61 -12.27 8.55
C GLY A 336 -4.33 -11.46 8.33
N SER A 337 -3.92 -10.75 9.38
CA SER A 337 -2.73 -9.88 9.31
C SER A 337 -1.41 -10.66 9.36
N PHE A 338 -1.41 -11.86 9.93
CA PHE A 338 -0.23 -12.70 10.05
C PHE A 338 -0.05 -13.55 8.78
N TRP A 339 0.82 -13.09 7.88
CA TRP A 339 0.97 -13.67 6.54
C TRP A 339 1.68 -15.03 6.55
N GLN A 340 2.36 -15.34 7.65
CA GLN A 340 3.05 -16.60 7.90
C GLN A 340 2.09 -17.71 8.38
N GLY A 341 0.86 -17.36 8.75
CA GLY A 341 -0.06 -18.26 9.46
C GLY A 341 0.35 -18.50 10.92
N PRO A 342 -0.58 -18.84 11.82
CA PRO A 342 -1.99 -19.12 11.55
C PRO A 342 -2.81 -17.85 11.29
N VAL A 343 -4.06 -18.03 10.82
CA VAL A 343 -4.99 -16.92 10.60
C VAL A 343 -5.26 -16.17 11.91
N MET A 344 -4.95 -14.88 11.93
CA MET A 344 -5.10 -14.00 13.10
C MET A 344 -5.58 -12.60 12.68
N SER A 345 -6.22 -11.89 13.60
CA SER A 345 -6.60 -10.47 13.45
C SER A 345 -7.39 -10.14 12.17
N LEU A 346 -8.47 -10.89 11.93
CA LEU A 346 -9.38 -10.64 10.80
C LEU A 346 -10.06 -9.27 10.93
N SER A 347 -9.90 -8.44 9.90
CA SER A 347 -10.48 -7.11 9.82
C SER A 347 -10.55 -6.63 8.37
N ALA A 348 -11.29 -5.55 8.11
CA ALA A 348 -11.24 -4.84 6.83
C ALA A 348 -9.80 -4.46 6.46
N SER A 349 -8.99 -4.05 7.43
CA SER A 349 -7.59 -3.68 7.22
C SER A 349 -6.72 -4.85 6.78
N SER A 350 -6.82 -5.99 7.47
CA SER A 350 -6.05 -7.19 7.11
C SER A 350 -6.51 -7.74 5.76
N GLN A 351 -7.81 -7.68 5.47
CA GLN A 351 -8.38 -8.06 4.19
C GLN A 351 -7.87 -7.16 3.05
N GLY A 352 -7.92 -5.84 3.22
CA GLY A 352 -7.40 -4.86 2.26
C GLY A 352 -5.91 -5.06 1.99
N SER A 353 -5.13 -5.25 3.06
CA SER A 353 -3.70 -5.53 3.02
C SER A 353 -3.37 -6.81 2.23
N GLY A 354 -4.16 -7.87 2.42
CA GLY A 354 -4.06 -9.10 1.63
C GLY A 354 -4.38 -8.90 0.16
N ILE A 355 -5.41 -8.11 -0.16
CA ILE A 355 -5.78 -7.80 -1.55
C ILE A 355 -4.67 -7.01 -2.24
N ASP A 356 -4.06 -6.02 -1.58
CA ASP A 356 -2.91 -5.28 -2.13
C ASP A 356 -1.76 -6.20 -2.52
N CYS A 357 -1.49 -7.22 -1.69
CA CYS A 357 -0.45 -8.21 -1.96
C CYS A 357 -0.78 -9.05 -3.20
N LEU A 358 -2.01 -9.55 -3.31
CA LEU A 358 -2.49 -10.31 -4.47
C LEU A 358 -2.48 -9.47 -5.76
N VAL A 359 -2.87 -8.21 -5.66
CA VAL A 359 -2.84 -7.23 -6.77
C VAL A 359 -1.40 -6.97 -7.22
N ALA A 360 -0.48 -6.73 -6.28
CA ALA A 360 0.92 -6.49 -6.60
C ALA A 360 1.56 -7.72 -7.30
N ALA A 361 1.25 -8.94 -6.84
CA ALA A 361 1.70 -10.18 -7.48
C ALA A 361 1.09 -10.38 -8.88
N ALA A 362 -0.20 -10.06 -9.08
CA ALA A 362 -0.85 -10.10 -10.39
C ALA A 362 -0.27 -9.07 -11.39
N GLY A 363 0.24 -7.95 -10.87
CA GLY A 363 0.90 -6.89 -11.63
C GLY A 363 2.31 -7.25 -12.09
N VAL A 364 2.95 -8.26 -11.50
CA VAL A 364 4.26 -8.77 -11.93
C VAL A 364 4.18 -9.28 -13.37
N LYS A 365 5.16 -8.92 -14.21
CA LYS A 365 5.24 -9.45 -15.58
C LYS A 365 5.50 -10.95 -15.54
N GLY A 366 4.51 -11.75 -15.91
CA GLY A 366 4.66 -13.20 -16.07
C GLY A 366 5.29 -13.57 -17.42
N ARG A 367 6.12 -14.62 -17.45
CA ARG A 367 6.33 -15.39 -18.68
C ARG A 367 4.98 -15.97 -19.09
N VAL A 368 4.53 -15.70 -20.31
CA VAL A 368 3.42 -16.44 -20.92
C VAL A 368 3.89 -17.88 -21.06
N VAL A 369 3.43 -18.78 -20.18
CA VAL A 369 3.57 -20.21 -20.42
C VAL A 369 2.52 -20.56 -21.47
N VAL A 370 2.92 -20.51 -22.75
CA VAL A 370 2.12 -21.08 -23.82
C VAL A 370 2.12 -22.59 -23.57
N HIS A 371 1.00 -23.13 -23.09
CA HIS A 371 0.79 -24.57 -23.10
C HIS A 371 0.76 -25.01 -24.57
N GLY A 372 1.90 -25.49 -25.07
CA GLY A 372 2.01 -26.17 -26.34
C GLY A 372 1.16 -27.44 -26.28
N GLY A 373 -0.04 -27.39 -26.83
CA GLY A 373 -0.84 -28.57 -27.10
C GLY A 373 -0.08 -29.45 -28.09
N SER A 374 0.35 -30.62 -27.63
CA SER A 374 0.80 -31.69 -28.50
C SER A 374 -0.40 -32.23 -29.28
N ARG A 375 -0.32 -32.10 -30.61
CA ARG A 375 -1.13 -32.88 -31.56
C ARG A 375 -0.70 -34.34 -31.58
#